data_AF-A0A8I2K7H0-F1
#
_entry.id   AF-A0A8I2K7H0-F1
#
_cell.length_a   1.000
_cell.length_b   1.000
_cell.length_c   1.000
_cell.angle_alpha   90.00
_cell.angle_beta   90.00
_cell.angle_gamma   90.00
#
_symmetry.space_group_name_H-M   'P 1'
#
loop_
_entity.id
_entity.type
_entity.pdbx_description
1 polymer ?
#
loop_
_entity_poly.entity_id
_entity_poly.type
_entity_poly.pdbx_seq_one_letter_code
_entity_poly.pdbx_strand_id
1 'polypeptide(L)'
;MERKQKNREQQHTNSQPAKRYFRKRVELFNLIDKIKLWPSRKGILHSIKTVEKIGEQARITTHCNKTFIIYNSRNSRAARWLRNKWFGRVCPVCNIPGWKLEKYNATRFKRHYGSFLLDENKKGAF
;
A
#
# COMPACT_ATOMS: atom_id res chain seq x y z
N MET A 1 -53.21 27.05 -22.19
CA MET A 1 -52.15 27.39 -21.21
C MET A 1 -52.74 27.03 -19.85
N GLU A 2 -52.27 26.09 -19.05
CA GLU A 2 -50.90 25.77 -18.65
C GLU A 2 -50.91 24.42 -17.89
N ARG A 3 -50.04 23.48 -18.24
CA ARG A 3 -49.93 22.16 -17.60
C ARG A 3 -49.09 22.30 -16.32
N LYS A 4 -49.61 21.98 -15.13
CA LYS A 4 -48.79 21.84 -13.91
C LYS A 4 -48.51 20.37 -13.61
N GLN A 5 -47.38 19.89 -14.13
CA GLN A 5 -46.79 18.61 -13.74
C GLN A 5 -46.21 18.73 -12.32
N LYS A 6 -46.72 17.95 -11.37
CA LYS A 6 -46.13 17.77 -10.04
C LYS A 6 -44.89 16.88 -10.17
N ASN A 7 -43.71 17.47 -9.99
CA ASN A 7 -42.44 16.76 -9.96
C ASN A 7 -42.39 15.79 -8.77
N ARG A 8 -42.11 14.53 -9.08
CA ARG A 8 -41.89 13.43 -8.14
C ARG A 8 -40.41 13.49 -7.74
N GLU A 9 -40.12 14.02 -6.56
CA GLU A 9 -38.77 14.11 -6.01
C GLU A 9 -38.17 12.70 -5.87
N GLN A 10 -37.17 12.42 -6.70
CA GLN A 10 -36.41 11.18 -6.66
C GLN A 10 -35.45 11.26 -5.47
N GLN A 11 -35.77 10.53 -4.40
CA GLN A 11 -34.88 10.32 -3.27
C GLN A 11 -33.62 9.57 -3.75
N HIS A 12 -32.53 10.31 -3.93
CA HIS A 12 -31.21 9.72 -4.18
C HIS A 12 -30.75 9.00 -2.90
N THR A 13 -30.92 7.68 -2.86
CA THR A 13 -30.34 6.85 -1.81
C THR A 13 -28.84 6.82 -2.00
N ASN A 14 -28.13 7.66 -1.24
CA ASN A 14 -26.67 7.68 -1.20
C ASN A 14 -26.19 6.42 -0.44
N SER A 15 -26.34 5.23 -1.03
CA SER A 15 -25.82 4.00 -0.47
C SER A 15 -24.31 3.99 -0.71
N GLN A 16 -23.57 4.67 0.16
CA GLN A 16 -22.11 4.55 0.20
C GLN A 16 -21.78 3.06 0.34
N PRO A 17 -21.04 2.45 -0.61
CA PRO A 17 -20.78 1.01 -0.57
C PRO A 17 -20.09 0.66 0.76
N ALA A 18 -20.66 -0.31 1.47
CA ALA A 18 -20.16 -0.77 2.77
C ALA A 18 -18.64 -1.00 2.67
N LYS A 19 -17.88 -0.36 3.57
CA LYS A 19 -16.41 -0.45 3.59
C LYS A 19 -16.01 -1.92 3.80
N ARG A 20 -15.74 -2.63 2.70
CA ARG A 20 -15.30 -4.03 2.74
C ARG A 20 -13.93 -4.07 3.42
N TYR A 21 -13.89 -4.56 4.65
CA TYR A 21 -12.66 -4.78 5.41
C TYR A 21 -11.83 -5.88 4.72
N PHE A 22 -10.95 -5.51 3.79
CA PHE A 22 -10.07 -6.46 3.09
C PHE A 22 -8.97 -7.02 4.04
N ARG A 23 -8.53 -8.26 3.75
CA ARG A 23 -7.67 -9.11 4.62
C ARG A 23 -6.42 -8.40 5.19
N LYS A 24 -6.24 -8.56 6.50
CA LYS A 24 -5.14 -8.01 7.33
C LYS A 24 -3.79 -8.78 7.24
N ARG A 25 -3.52 -9.61 6.21
CA ARG A 25 -2.29 -10.45 6.17
C ARG A 25 -1.71 -10.62 4.75
N VAL A 26 -1.13 -9.55 4.21
CA VAL A 26 -0.34 -9.57 2.96
C VAL A 26 1.15 -9.69 3.31
N GLU A 27 1.92 -10.39 2.48
CA GLU A 27 3.38 -10.50 2.58
C GLU A 27 4.05 -9.14 2.53
N LEU A 28 5.10 -8.97 3.33
CA LEU A 28 5.74 -7.68 3.49
C LEU A 28 6.41 -7.23 2.18
N PHE A 29 7.02 -8.15 1.44
CA PHE A 29 7.66 -7.83 0.17
C PHE A 29 6.66 -7.27 -0.85
N ASN A 30 5.47 -7.87 -0.95
CA ASN A 30 4.41 -7.40 -1.85
C ASN A 30 3.90 -6.00 -1.47
N LEU A 31 3.83 -5.70 -0.17
CA LEU A 31 3.48 -4.35 0.31
C LEU A 31 4.55 -3.33 -0.11
N ILE A 32 5.81 -3.66 0.12
CA ILE A 32 6.96 -2.81 -0.20
C ILE A 32 7.06 -2.57 -1.70
N ASP A 33 6.90 -3.61 -2.53
CA ASP A 33 7.04 -3.46 -3.97
C ASP A 33 5.96 -2.59 -4.59
N LYS A 34 4.75 -2.64 -4.05
CA LYS A 34 3.68 -1.75 -4.49
C LYS A 34 3.90 -0.30 -4.04
N ILE A 35 4.22 -0.12 -2.76
CA ILE A 35 4.19 1.21 -2.13
C ILE A 35 5.51 1.95 -2.35
N LYS A 36 6.64 1.22 -2.35
CA LYS A 36 8.01 1.73 -2.36
C LYS A 36 8.27 2.79 -1.26
N LEU A 37 7.67 2.58 -0.09
CA LEU A 37 7.87 3.34 1.14
C LEU A 37 8.12 2.40 2.32
N TRP A 38 8.83 2.89 3.32
CA TRP A 38 9.18 2.14 4.53
C TRP A 38 8.85 2.92 5.81
N PRO A 39 8.03 2.36 6.72
CA PRO A 39 7.83 2.93 8.04
C PRO A 39 8.95 2.47 8.99
N SER A 40 9.70 3.42 9.52
CA SER A 40 10.65 3.17 10.60
C SER A 40 9.95 2.88 11.92
N ARG A 41 10.63 2.16 12.83
CA ARG A 41 10.18 1.92 14.22
C ARG A 41 9.88 3.21 14.98
N LYS A 42 10.45 4.35 14.57
CA LYS A 42 10.25 5.68 15.17
C LYS A 42 9.03 6.45 14.64
N GLY A 43 8.18 5.88 13.78
CA GLY A 43 7.08 6.69 13.21
C GLY A 43 7.44 7.44 11.92
N ILE A 44 8.67 7.28 11.41
CA ILE A 44 9.16 8.07 10.28
C ILE A 44 8.98 7.29 8.98
N LEU A 45 8.32 7.90 8.00
CA LEU A 45 8.12 7.33 6.67
C LEU A 45 9.30 7.67 5.75
N HIS A 46 9.91 6.64 5.15
CA HIS A 46 11.03 6.76 4.22
C HIS A 46 10.64 6.33 2.82
N SER A 47 11.23 6.94 1.79
CA SER A 47 11.19 6.41 0.43
C SER A 47 12.24 5.31 0.28
N ILE A 48 11.85 4.21 -0.38
CA ILE A 48 12.75 3.11 -0.69
C ILE A 48 13.38 3.36 -2.07
N LYS A 49 14.71 3.25 -2.14
CA LYS A 49 15.52 3.39 -3.35
C LYS A 49 15.76 2.02 -4.00
N THR A 50 16.25 1.04 -3.25
CA THR A 50 16.48 -0.33 -3.73
C THR A 50 15.94 -1.38 -2.76
N VAL A 51 15.56 -2.54 -3.31
CA VAL A 51 15.16 -3.73 -2.57
C VAL A 51 15.84 -4.92 -3.22
N GLU A 52 16.79 -5.52 -2.51
CA GLU A 52 17.51 -6.72 -2.95
C GLU A 52 16.97 -7.90 -2.14
N LYS A 53 16.24 -8.82 -2.80
CA LYS A 53 15.64 -9.98 -2.15
C LYS A 53 16.63 -11.16 -2.17
N ILE A 54 16.82 -11.78 -1.01
CA ILE A 54 17.72 -12.92 -0.77
C ILE A 54 16.92 -13.96 0.02
N GLY A 55 16.23 -14.85 -0.69
CA GLY A 55 15.31 -15.82 -0.09
C GLY A 55 14.19 -15.13 0.72
N GLU A 56 14.07 -15.49 2.00
CA GLU A 56 13.10 -14.91 2.95
C GLU A 56 13.54 -13.55 3.52
N GLN A 57 14.72 -13.06 3.14
CA GLN A 57 15.26 -11.78 3.58
C GLN A 57 15.31 -10.78 2.43
N ALA A 58 15.31 -9.49 2.75
CA ALA A 58 15.60 -8.45 1.78
C ALA A 58 16.47 -7.36 2.39
N ARG A 59 17.49 -6.92 1.65
CA ARG A 59 18.26 -5.72 1.95
C ARG A 59 17.55 -4.54 1.31
N ILE A 60 17.19 -3.55 2.12
CA ILE A 60 16.51 -2.33 1.68
C ILE A 60 17.48 -1.17 1.81
N THR A 61 17.57 -0.37 0.76
CA THR A 61 18.24 0.93 0.77
C THR A 61 17.19 2.01 0.61
N THR A 62 17.16 2.96 1.54
CA THR A 62 16.27 4.13 1.47
C THR A 62 16.92 5.27 0.70
N HIS A 63 16.12 6.26 0.25
CA HIS A 63 16.67 7.46 -0.40
C HIS A 63 17.55 8.31 0.53
N CYS A 64 17.37 8.21 1.85
CA CYS A 64 18.30 8.78 2.83
C CYS A 64 19.54 7.90 3.09
N ASN A 65 19.86 6.98 2.19
CA ASN A 65 21.03 6.07 2.22
C ASN A 65 21.13 5.15 3.45
N LYS A 66 20.04 4.96 4.19
CA LYS A 66 19.99 3.95 5.25
C LYS A 66 19.76 2.59 4.64
N THR A 67 20.62 1.64 5.00
CA THR A 67 20.57 0.24 4.59
C THR A 67 20.22 -0.66 5.76
N PHE A 68 19.31 -1.60 5.57
CA PHE A 68 18.95 -2.57 6.61
C PHE A 68 18.37 -3.85 6.00
N ILE A 69 18.45 -4.95 6.75
CA ILE A 69 17.90 -6.24 6.37
C ILE A 69 16.53 -6.43 7.02
N ILE A 70 15.59 -6.98 6.28
CA ILE A 70 14.25 -7.32 6.75
C ILE A 70 13.91 -8.77 6.40
N TYR A 71 12.98 -9.37 7.14
CA TYR A 71 12.41 -10.67 6.83
C TYR A 71 11.01 -10.52 6.23
N ASN A 72 10.64 -11.41 5.33
CA ASN A 72 9.30 -11.46 4.75
C ASN A 72 8.28 -11.99 5.76
N SER A 73 7.74 -11.11 6.60
CA SER A 73 6.73 -11.49 7.60
C SER A 73 5.44 -10.70 7.46
N ARG A 74 4.33 -11.43 7.30
CA ARG A 74 2.95 -10.90 7.26
C ARG A 74 2.53 -10.21 8.56
N ASN A 75 3.16 -10.60 9.67
CA ASN A 75 2.85 -10.14 11.03
C ASN A 75 3.85 -9.11 11.55
N SER A 76 4.82 -8.70 10.74
CA SER A 76 5.80 -7.68 11.14
C SER A 76 5.13 -6.35 11.47
N ARG A 77 5.76 -5.58 12.36
CA ARG A 77 5.33 -4.22 12.70
C ARG A 77 5.24 -3.35 11.44
N ALA A 78 6.24 -3.44 10.56
CA ALA A 78 6.27 -2.71 9.30
C ALA A 78 5.09 -3.09 8.38
N ALA A 79 4.79 -4.38 8.23
CA ALA A 79 3.63 -4.83 7.44
C ALA A 79 2.33 -4.27 8.00
N ARG A 80 2.13 -4.31 9.33
CA ARG A 80 0.95 -3.75 9.99
C ARG A 80 0.83 -2.24 9.74
N TRP A 81 1.94 -1.52 9.88
CA TRP A 81 1.98 -0.08 9.68
C TRP A 81 1.72 0.32 8.24
N LEU A 82 2.32 -0.37 7.27
CA LEU A 82 2.07 -0.15 5.85
C LEU A 82 0.60 -0.34 5.49
N ARG A 83 -0.03 -1.39 6.03
CA ARG A 83 -1.45 -1.70 5.79
C ARG A 83 -2.39 -0.68 6.44
N ASN A 84 -2.09 -0.27 7.67
CA ASN A 84 -2.93 0.66 8.42
C ASN A 84 -2.58 2.14 8.14
N LYS A 85 -1.53 2.39 7.35
CA LYS A 85 -1.02 3.73 7.02
C LYS A 85 -0.59 4.53 8.25
N TRP A 86 0.03 3.83 9.20
CA TRP A 86 0.52 4.44 10.42
C TRP A 86 1.92 5.01 10.20
N PHE A 87 2.03 6.32 10.30
CA PHE A 87 3.28 7.07 10.42
C PHE A 87 2.98 8.39 11.13
N GLY A 88 3.95 8.90 11.90
CA GLY A 88 3.81 10.19 12.59
C GLY A 88 4.36 11.35 11.76
N ARG A 89 5.44 11.11 11.00
CA ARG A 89 6.05 12.12 10.14
C ARG A 89 6.75 11.52 8.93
N VAL A 90 7.00 12.34 7.92
CA VAL A 90 7.77 11.97 6.72
C VAL A 90 9.25 12.31 6.95
N CYS A 91 10.16 11.49 6.43
CA CYS A 91 11.59 11.77 6.50
C CYS A 91 11.95 12.99 5.62
N PRO A 92 12.58 14.04 6.17
CA PRO A 92 12.92 15.25 5.41
C PRO A 92 13.96 14.96 4.32
N VAL A 93 14.93 14.09 4.61
CA VAL A 93 16.01 13.73 3.65
C VAL A 93 15.48 12.91 2.47
N CYS A 94 14.46 12.07 2.68
CA CYS A 94 13.87 11.28 1.61
C CYS A 94 13.04 12.11 0.62
N ASN A 95 12.73 13.37 0.97
CA ASN A 95 11.90 14.33 0.23
C ASN A 95 10.77 13.67 -0.56
N ILE A 96 9.84 13.04 0.15
CA ILE A 96 8.77 12.26 -0.48
C ILE A 96 7.78 13.22 -1.13
N PRO A 97 7.56 13.17 -2.46
CA PRO A 97 6.63 14.08 -3.11
C PRO A 97 5.19 13.91 -2.60
N GLY A 98 4.42 15.01 -2.56
CA GLY A 98 3.03 15.04 -2.08
C GLY A 98 2.14 14.01 -2.79
N TRP A 99 2.22 13.95 -4.12
CA TRP A 99 1.45 12.98 -4.93
C TRP A 99 1.72 11.53 -4.53
N LYS A 100 2.94 11.19 -4.07
CA LYS A 100 3.30 9.83 -3.65
C LYS A 100 2.66 9.50 -2.29
N LEU A 101 2.55 10.49 -1.40
CA LEU A 101 1.84 10.37 -0.13
C LEU A 101 0.33 10.24 -0.35
N GLU A 102 -0.23 11.03 -1.25
CA GLU A 102 -1.64 10.92 -1.65
C GLU A 102 -1.95 9.55 -2.26
N LYS A 103 -1.11 9.10 -3.19
CA LYS A 103 -1.21 7.75 -3.77
C LYS A 103 -1.13 6.67 -2.69
N TYR A 104 -0.22 6.81 -1.73
CA TYR A 104 -0.12 5.88 -0.60
C TYR A 104 -1.40 5.88 0.26
N ASN A 105 -1.92 7.06 0.57
CA ASN A 105 -3.16 7.22 1.33
C ASN A 105 -4.41 6.73 0.58
N ALA A 106 -4.44 6.81 -0.75
CA ALA A 106 -5.51 6.27 -1.58
C ALA A 106 -5.38 4.76 -1.81
N THR A 107 -4.16 4.20 -1.74
CA THR A 107 -3.89 2.79 -2.07
C THR A 107 -4.70 1.86 -1.17
N ARG A 108 -5.47 0.96 -1.80
CA ARG A 108 -6.18 -0.15 -1.14
C ARG A 108 -5.69 -1.47 -1.70
N PHE A 109 -5.50 -2.46 -0.83
CA PHE A 109 -5.08 -3.80 -1.23
C PHE A 109 -6.33 -4.65 -1.51
N LYS A 110 -6.59 -4.95 -2.80
CA LYS A 110 -7.64 -5.88 -3.23
C LYS A 110 -7.19 -7.33 -3.00
N ARG A 111 -8.16 -8.24 -2.85
CA ARG A 111 -8.00 -9.68 -2.52
C ARG A 111 -6.90 -10.43 -3.30
N HIS A 112 -6.67 -10.09 -4.56
CA HIS A 112 -5.80 -10.85 -5.46
C HIS A 112 -4.41 -10.23 -5.71
N TYR A 113 -4.06 -9.13 -5.03
CA TYR A 113 -2.81 -8.42 -5.30
C TYR A 113 -1.54 -9.21 -4.90
N GLY A 114 -1.68 -10.37 -4.23
CA GLY A 114 -0.58 -11.30 -3.95
C GLY A 114 -0.69 -12.66 -4.66
N SER A 115 -1.81 -12.95 -5.32
CA SER A 115 -1.99 -14.24 -6.03
C SER A 115 -1.61 -14.19 -7.51
N PHE A 116 -1.39 -12.99 -8.06
CA PHE A 116 -1.01 -12.81 -9.48
C PHE A 116 0.49 -12.55 -9.70
N LEU A 117 1.32 -12.57 -8.65
CA LEU A 117 2.78 -12.43 -8.77
C LEU A 117 3.53 -13.78 -8.70
N LEU A 118 2.81 -14.90 -8.78
CA LEU A 118 3.40 -16.24 -8.62
C LEU A 118 3.73 -16.98 -9.91
N ASP A 119 3.59 -16.40 -11.13
CA ASP A 119 3.64 -17.26 -12.32
C ASP A 119 4.25 -16.68 -13.61
N GLU A 120 5.36 -15.93 -13.53
CA GLU A 120 6.18 -15.65 -14.73
C GLU A 120 7.61 -16.19 -14.67
N ASN A 121 8.12 -16.61 -13.50
CA ASN A 121 9.47 -17.19 -13.37
C ASN A 121 9.53 -18.74 -13.37
N LYS A 122 8.44 -19.42 -13.76
CA LYS A 122 8.40 -20.90 -13.88
C LYS A 122 8.17 -21.42 -15.31
N LYS A 123 8.13 -20.55 -16.33
CA LYS A 123 8.07 -20.97 -17.74
C LYS A 123 9.45 -20.82 -18.38
N GLY A 124 10.35 -21.76 -18.12
CA GLY A 124 11.66 -21.75 -18.77
C GLY A 124 12.67 -22.79 -18.29
N ALA A 125 12.23 -23.89 -17.66
CA ALA A 125 13.10 -25.02 -17.36
C ALA A 125 12.33 -26.31 -17.70
N PHE A 126 12.37 -26.65 -18.98
CA PHE A 126 12.24 -28.02 -19.49
C PHE A 126 13.48 -28.30 -20.31
#